data_AF-A0A3D3M0F3-F1
#
_entry.id   AF-A0A3D3M0F3-F1
#
_cell.length_a   1.000
_cell.length_b   1.000
_cell.length_c   1.000
_cell.angle_alpha   90.00
_cell.angle_beta   90.00
_cell.angle_gamma   90.00
#
_symmetry.space_group_name_H-M   'P 1'
#
loop_
_entity.id
_entity.type
_entity.pdbx_description
1 polymer ?
#
loop_
_entity_poly.entity_id
_entity_poly.type
_entity_poly.pdbx_seq_one_letter_code
_entity_poly.pdbx_strand_id
1 'polypeptide(L)' 'MRLINRHPDRPSRLLLMLLPFALVLCAYFVGSAQRLADNPNDKLLPSAAQMGAAVERMAFVEDKRSGN' A
#
# COMPACT_ATOMS: atom_id res chain seq x y z
N MET A 1 19.85 22.68 -25.81
CA MET A 1 20.38 21.32 -25.55
C MET A 1 19.19 20.36 -25.45
N ARG A 2 19.17 19.23 -26.18
CA ARG A 2 18.01 18.31 -26.25
C ARG A 2 17.93 17.48 -24.96
N LEU A 3 16.75 17.39 -24.35
CA LEU A 3 16.48 16.60 -23.13
C LEU A 3 16.90 15.13 -23.28
N ILE A 4 16.88 14.62 -24.53
CA ILE A 4 17.19 13.25 -24.91
C ILE A 4 18.66 12.85 -24.69
N ASN A 5 19.60 13.81 -24.62
CA ASN A 5 21.01 13.55 -24.38
C ASN A 5 21.40 13.68 -22.90
N ARG A 6 20.43 13.91 -22.01
CA ARG A 6 20.71 14.05 -20.57
C ARG A 6 20.57 12.70 -19.90
N HIS A 7 21.71 12.09 -19.58
CA HIS A 7 21.72 10.87 -18.78
C HIS A 7 21.32 11.20 -17.35
N PRO A 8 20.37 10.45 -16.76
CA PRO A 8 19.99 10.64 -15.38
C PRO A 8 21.16 10.27 -14.45
N ASP A 9 21.57 11.22 -13.62
CA ASP A 9 22.49 11.02 -12.51
C ASP A 9 21.96 9.93 -11.56
N ARG A 10 22.84 9.27 -10.80
CA ARG A 10 22.50 8.14 -9.90
C ARG A 10 21.19 8.33 -9.10
N PRO A 11 20.92 9.46 -8.41
CA PRO A 11 19.67 9.65 -7.67
C PRO A 11 18.44 9.75 -8.59
N SER A 12 18.54 10.47 -9.70
CA SER A 12 17.42 10.61 -10.65
C SER A 12 17.06 9.29 -11.33
N ARG A 13 18.04 8.40 -11.53
CA ARG A 13 17.80 7.06 -12.06
C ARG A 13 17.05 6.17 -11.09
N LEU A 14 17.40 6.21 -9.80
CA LEU A 14 16.69 5.49 -8.75
C LEU A 14 15.25 5.98 -8.61
N LEU A 15 15.06 7.31 -8.65
CA LEU A 15 13.74 7.91 -8.59
C LEU A 15 12.87 7.46 -9.78
N LEU A 16 13.39 7.52 -11.00
CA LEU A 16 12.68 7.06 -12.20
C LEU A 16 12.36 5.55 -12.16
N MET A 17 13.25 4.74 -11.57
CA MET A 17 13.03 3.30 -11.40
C MET A 17 11.96 2.98 -10.36
N LEU A 18 11.90 3.74 -9.26
CA LEU A 18 10.89 3.59 -8.20
C LEU A 18 9.54 4.21 -8.56
N LEU A 19 9.52 5.17 -9.48
CA LEU A 19 8.33 5.90 -9.90
C LEU A 19 7.12 5.02 -10.27
N PRO A 20 7.23 3.96 -11.08
CA PRO A 20 6.07 3.11 -11.39
C PRO A 20 5.47 2.44 -10.15
N PHE A 21 6.31 2.00 -9.20
CA PHE A 21 5.84 1.40 -7.95
C PHE A 21 5.18 2.41 -7.04
N ALA A 22 5.76 3.62 -6.94
CA ALA A 22 5.18 4.72 -6.19
C ALA A 22 3.80 5.12 -6.75
N LEU A 23 3.64 5.16 -8.08
CA LEU A 23 2.37 5.44 -8.73
C LEU A 23 1.29 4.41 -8.39
N VAL A 24 1.63 3.11 -8.45
CA VAL A 24 0.70 2.04 -8.07
C VAL A 24 0.31 2.15 -6.60
N LEU A 25 1.27 2.45 -5.72
CA LEU A 25 1.04 2.62 -4.29
C LEU A 25 0.12 3.83 -4.01
N CYS A 26 0.34 4.96 -4.68
CA CYS A 26 -0.53 6.12 -4.59
C CYS A 26 -1.95 5.81 -5.06
N ALA A 27 -2.10 5.14 -6.22
CA ALA A 27 -3.40 4.72 -6.72
C ALA A 27 -4.13 3.79 -5.73
N TYR A 28 -3.39 2.87 -5.11
CA TYR A 28 -3.92 1.99 -4.06
C TYR A 28 -4.43 2.79 -2.85
N PHE A 29 -3.63 3.71 -2.30
CA PHE A 29 -4.03 4.48 -1.14
C PHE A 29 -5.23 5.39 -1.41
N VAL A 30 -5.28 6.04 -2.57
CA VAL A 30 -6.42 6.87 -2.97
C VAL A 30 -7.68 6.02 -3.12
N GLY A 31 -7.60 4.90 -3.85
CA GLY A 31 -8.74 4.00 -4.03
C GLY A 31 -9.22 3.36 -2.72
N SER A 32 -8.30 2.94 -1.85
CA SER A 32 -8.61 2.41 -0.52
C SER A 32 -9.27 3.47 0.35
N ALA A 33 -8.75 4.70 0.41
CA ALA A 33 -9.33 5.78 1.21
C ALA A 33 -10.75 6.15 0.75
N GLN A 34 -11.00 6.21 -0.56
CA GLN A 34 -12.35 6.46 -1.07
C GLN A 34 -13.33 5.35 -0.68
N ARG A 35 -12.95 4.08 -0.87
CA ARG A 35 -13.82 2.95 -0.51
C ARG A 35 -14.06 2.86 0.99
N LEU A 36 -13.05 3.17 1.80
CA LEU A 36 -13.16 3.12 3.25
C LEU A 36 -13.98 4.27 3.82
N ALA A 37 -13.97 5.44 3.15
CA ALA A 37 -14.84 6.56 3.49
C ALA A 37 -16.32 6.23 3.24
N ASP A 38 -16.61 5.56 2.11
CA ASP A 38 -17.98 5.14 1.78
C ASP A 38 -18.44 3.89 2.55
N ASN A 39 -17.51 2.96 2.82
CA ASN A 39 -17.77 1.73 3.55
C ASN A 39 -16.58 1.38 4.47
N PRO A 40 -16.65 1.72 5.77
CA PRO A 40 -15.57 1.48 6.72
C PRO A 40 -15.17 0.01 6.90
N ASN A 41 -16.06 -0.92 6.53
CA ASN A 41 -15.85 -2.36 6.63
C ASN A 41 -15.53 -3.01 5.27
N ASP A 42 -15.12 -2.22 4.27
CA ASP A 42 -14.76 -2.77 2.96
C ASP A 42 -13.48 -3.63 3.02
N LYS A 43 -13.62 -4.90 2.67
CA LYS A 43 -12.54 -5.90 2.71
C LYS A 43 -11.74 -5.97 1.40
N LEU A 44 -12.17 -5.28 0.34
CA LEU A 44 -11.56 -5.38 -0.99
C LEU A 44 -10.21 -4.64 -1.09
N LEU A 45 -10.08 -3.50 -0.40
CA LEU A 45 -8.84 -2.71 -0.34
C LEU A 45 -8.56 -2.28 1.10
N PRO A 46 -8.12 -3.21 1.97
CA PRO A 46 -7.92 -2.91 3.37
C PRO A 46 -6.78 -1.89 3.57
N SER A 47 -6.94 -0.99 4.53
CA SER A 47 -5.88 -0.06 4.90
C SER A 47 -4.72 -0.80 5.58
N ALA A 48 -3.53 -0.18 5.62
CA ALA A 48 -2.37 -0.75 6.31
C ALA A 48 -2.66 -1.06 7.80
N ALA A 49 -3.49 -0.24 8.46
CA ALA A 49 -3.92 -0.48 9.83
C ALA A 49 -4.83 -1.72 9.95
N GLN A 50 -5.75 -1.93 9.00
CA GLN A 50 -6.60 -3.12 8.96
C GLN A 50 -5.79 -4.39 8.66
N MET A 51 -4.78 -4.30 7.79
CA MET A 51 -3.85 -5.40 7.56
C MET A 51 -3.07 -5.75 8.84
N GLY A 52 -2.54 -4.74 9.54
CA GLY A 52 -1.85 -4.93 10.81
C GLY A 52 -2.74 -5.57 11.89
N ALA A 53 -3.96 -5.06 12.06
CA ALA A 53 -4.93 -5.62 13.00
C ALA A 53 -5.36 -7.05 12.63
N ALA A 54 -5.46 -7.37 11.35
CA ALA A 54 -5.76 -8.73 10.90
C ALA A 54 -4.61 -9.70 11.21
N VAL A 55 -3.36 -9.28 10.98
CA VAL A 55 -2.18 -10.07 11.34
C VAL A 55 -2.12 -10.27 12.85
N GLU A 56 -2.33 -9.21 13.64
CA GLU A 56 -2.38 -9.29 15.10
C GLU A 56 -3.40 -10.35 15.54
N ARG A 57 -4.62 -10.27 14.99
CA ARG A 57 -5.72 -11.15 15.36
C ARG A 57 -5.55 -12.59 14.89
N MET A 58 -4.89 -12.83 13.77
CA MET A 58 -4.71 -14.18 13.22
C MET A 58 -3.44 -14.87 13.71
N ALA A 59 -2.39 -14.10 14.03
CA ALA A 59 -1.08 -14.65 14.42
C ALA A 59 -0.84 -14.61 15.93
N PHE A 60 -1.43 -13.67 16.67
CA PHE A 60 -1.12 -13.44 18.08
C PHE A 60 -2.32 -13.52 19.02
N VAL A 61 -3.55 -13.57 18.48
CA VAL A 61 -4.76 -13.73 19.29
C VAL A 61 -5.28 -15.16 19.13
N GLU A 62 -5.38 -15.86 20.26
CA GLU A 62 -5.93 -17.21 20.31
C GLU A 62 -7.43 -17.21 19.96
N ASP A 63 -7.86 -18.19 19.16
CA ASP A 63 -9.25 -18.25 18.70
C ASP A 63 -10.16 -18.58 19.88
N LYS A 64 -11.00 -17.61 20.28
CA LYS A 64 -12.00 -17.77 21.35
C LYS A 64 -12.97 -18.93 21.11
N ARG A 65 -13.11 -19.42 19.87
CA ARG A 65 -13.92 -20.61 19.57
C ARG A 65 -13.18 -21.94 19.78
N SER A 66 -11.86 -21.94 19.94
CA SER A 66 -11.07 -23.15 20.18
C SER A 66 -11.21 -23.69 21.61
N GLY A 67 -11.72 -22.89 22.54
CA GLY A 67 -12.10 -23.36 23.87
C GLY A 67 -10.96 -23.85 24.77
N ASN A 68 -9.75 -23.29 24.65
CA ASN A 68 -8.65 -23.45 25.60
C ASN A 68 -8.32 -22.12 26.27
#